data_AF-A0A132GKZ9-F1
#
_entry.id   AF-A0A132GKZ9-F1
#
_cell.length_a   1.000
_cell.length_b   1.000
_cell.length_c   1.000
_cell.angle_alpha   90.00
_cell.angle_beta   90.00
_cell.angle_gamma   90.00
#
_symmetry.space_group_name_H-M   'P 1'
#
loop_
_entity.id
_entity.type
_entity.pdbx_description
1 polymer ?
#
loop_
_entity_poly.entity_id
_entity_poly.type
_entity_poly.pdbx_seq_one_letter_code
_entity_poly.pdbx_strand_id
1 'polypeptide(L)'
;IPNPSNQMAVEDIKQVQEVIAREGKQLVYAHYNLIVAMDAQKDMQKVTNHLENIFSRQGIHISKRAYNQLELFVASFPGNVYRLNQDYDRFLTLSDAALCLMYKERQTHGDDTPVKCYYTDRQGVPMPIDTTGKEGKIKYTNNSNFFVLGPSGSGKSFFMNTVVRQYYEQNTDVVIVDTGDSYEGLCSYFGGTYISYSKEKPISMNPFKVTETEYLQNFGEKKNFLMSLIFLIFKGSQQPTKIEQYIIERTIIEYYREYFTPFEGFSEEEKKELHQTLVIAAKSNGEYEKYEEELQARNGTGSYDVTEEERAKYERNSRLSEKLQAVVDDAASTEGEKNAARNQLQRLTPEIVEGKFLEKIEREIAKREQQRKSLRVRELSFNSYYEFARQRIP
;
A
#
# COMPACT_ATOMS: atom_id res chain seq x y z
N ILE A 1 -20.57 -74.11 -49.15
CA ILE A 1 -20.19 -72.86 -49.86
C ILE A 1 -19.96 -71.81 -48.78
N PRO A 2 -18.78 -71.18 -48.68
CA PRO A 2 -18.56 -70.12 -47.70
C PRO A 2 -19.49 -68.94 -48.01
N ASN A 3 -20.11 -68.39 -46.98
CA ASN A 3 -20.97 -67.21 -47.10
C ASN A 3 -20.12 -66.04 -47.66
N PRO A 4 -20.53 -65.37 -48.76
CA PRO A 4 -19.83 -64.21 -49.30
C PRO A 4 -19.49 -63.14 -48.25
N SER A 5 -20.39 -62.92 -47.28
CA SER A 5 -20.14 -62.00 -46.16
C SER A 5 -18.93 -62.39 -45.30
N ASN A 6 -18.67 -63.70 -45.13
CA ASN A 6 -17.53 -64.17 -44.36
C ASN A 6 -16.21 -63.97 -45.12
N GLN A 7 -16.23 -64.06 -46.45
CA GLN A 7 -15.04 -63.80 -47.27
C GLN A 7 -14.65 -62.32 -47.22
N MET A 8 -15.63 -61.42 -47.34
CA MET A 8 -15.41 -59.98 -47.19
C MET A 8 -14.82 -59.63 -45.82
N ALA A 9 -15.39 -60.19 -44.73
CA ALA A 9 -14.86 -59.95 -43.39
C ALA A 9 -13.40 -60.44 -43.22
N VAL A 10 -13.03 -61.57 -43.84
CA VAL A 10 -11.65 -62.06 -43.82
C VAL A 10 -10.71 -61.14 -44.60
N GLU A 11 -11.16 -60.59 -45.73
CA GLU A 11 -10.40 -59.60 -46.50
C GLU A 11 -10.20 -58.30 -45.71
N ASP A 12 -11.24 -57.78 -45.06
CA ASP A 12 -11.16 -56.57 -44.24
C ASP A 12 -10.19 -56.75 -43.05
N ILE A 13 -10.24 -57.90 -42.37
CA ILE A 13 -9.32 -58.22 -41.27
C ILE A 13 -7.86 -58.25 -41.77
N LYS A 14 -7.62 -58.84 -42.94
CA LYS A 14 -6.27 -58.88 -43.53
C LYS A 14 -5.77 -57.47 -43.87
N GLN A 15 -6.62 -56.61 -44.44
CA GLN A 15 -6.26 -55.23 -44.73
C GLN A 15 -5.86 -54.48 -43.45
N VAL A 16 -6.62 -54.63 -42.37
CA VAL A 16 -6.30 -54.01 -41.07
C VAL A 16 -4.98 -54.55 -40.52
N GLN A 17 -4.74 -55.87 -40.59
CA GLN A 17 -3.48 -56.48 -40.16
C GLN A 17 -2.27 -55.98 -40.95
N GLU A 18 -2.41 -55.82 -42.27
CA GLU A 18 -1.36 -55.26 -43.13
C GLU A 18 -1.04 -53.80 -42.75
N VAL A 19 -2.05 -52.97 -42.51
CA VAL A 19 -1.87 -51.58 -42.06
C VAL A 19 -1.16 -51.53 -40.71
N ILE A 20 -1.54 -52.38 -39.76
CA ILE A 20 -0.88 -52.47 -38.44
C ILE A 20 0.60 -52.83 -38.60
N ALA A 21 0.90 -53.86 -39.41
CA ALA A 21 2.27 -54.34 -39.61
C ALA A 21 3.14 -53.34 -40.37
N ARG A 22 2.58 -52.67 -41.38
CA ARG A 22 3.31 -51.74 -42.27
C ARG A 22 3.52 -50.37 -41.65
N GLU A 23 2.49 -49.83 -41.00
CA GLU A 23 2.49 -48.44 -40.48
C GLU A 23 2.75 -48.38 -38.97
N GLY A 24 2.92 -49.53 -38.30
CA GLY A 24 3.18 -49.59 -36.86
C GLY A 24 2.01 -49.09 -36.00
N LYS A 25 0.77 -49.19 -36.51
CA LYS A 25 -0.43 -48.70 -35.81
C LYS A 25 -0.86 -49.62 -34.68
N GLN A 26 -1.52 -49.04 -33.69
CA GLN A 26 -2.07 -49.79 -32.56
C GLN A 26 -3.59 -49.96 -32.70
N LEU A 27 -4.07 -51.13 -32.28
CA LEU A 27 -5.49 -51.34 -32.05
C LEU A 27 -5.85 -50.83 -30.66
N VAL A 28 -6.90 -50.02 -30.60
CA VAL A 28 -7.40 -49.42 -29.36
C VAL A 28 -8.91 -49.61 -29.25
N TYR A 29 -9.38 -49.78 -28.03
CA TYR A 29 -10.81 -49.75 -27.74
C TYR A 29 -11.27 -48.30 -27.59
N ALA A 30 -12.23 -47.89 -28.39
CA ALA A 30 -12.79 -46.54 -28.39
C ALA A 30 -14.28 -46.56 -28.02
N HIS A 31 -14.74 -45.47 -27.42
CA HIS A 31 -16.15 -45.16 -27.21
C HIS A 31 -16.35 -43.65 -27.40
N TYR A 32 -17.40 -43.26 -28.11
CA TYR A 32 -17.78 -41.87 -28.28
C TYR A 32 -19.19 -41.68 -27.76
N ASN A 33 -19.33 -40.85 -26.74
CA ASN A 33 -20.64 -40.45 -26.24
C ASN A 33 -20.97 -39.01 -26.66
N LEU A 34 -22.19 -38.79 -27.12
CA LEU A 34 -22.70 -37.47 -27.48
C LEU A 34 -23.80 -37.07 -26.51
N ILE A 35 -23.52 -36.09 -25.65
CA ILE A 35 -24.54 -35.47 -24.79
C ILE A 35 -25.05 -34.21 -25.48
N VAL A 36 -26.36 -34.14 -25.65
CA VAL A 36 -27.05 -32.98 -26.23
C VAL A 36 -27.84 -32.28 -25.14
N ALA A 37 -27.49 -31.02 -24.86
CA ALA A 37 -28.24 -30.15 -23.97
C ALA A 37 -29.10 -29.19 -24.80
N MET A 38 -30.36 -29.03 -24.44
CA MET A 38 -31.31 -28.16 -25.13
C MET A 38 -32.38 -27.60 -24.19
N ASP A 39 -32.97 -26.46 -24.56
CA ASP A 39 -34.10 -25.89 -23.82
C ASP A 39 -35.31 -26.82 -23.87
N ALA A 40 -36.03 -26.95 -22.76
CA ALA A 40 -37.19 -27.84 -22.63
C ALA A 40 -38.33 -27.53 -23.64
N GLN A 41 -38.37 -26.31 -24.18
CA GLN A 41 -39.37 -25.86 -25.15
C GLN A 41 -39.00 -26.17 -26.61
N LYS A 42 -37.77 -26.62 -26.86
CA LYS A 42 -37.29 -26.95 -28.22
C LYS A 42 -37.63 -28.40 -28.56
N ASP A 43 -37.85 -28.64 -29.85
CA ASP A 43 -38.17 -29.97 -30.38
C ASP A 43 -36.91 -30.85 -30.46
N MET A 44 -36.83 -31.87 -29.59
CA MET A 44 -35.71 -32.80 -29.52
C MET A 44 -35.54 -33.56 -30.82
N GLN A 45 -36.64 -33.90 -31.51
CA GLN A 45 -36.62 -34.70 -32.71
C GLN A 45 -35.92 -33.98 -33.86
N LYS A 46 -36.08 -32.65 -33.96
CA LYS A 46 -35.36 -31.86 -34.97
C LYS A 46 -33.86 -31.91 -34.77
N VAL A 47 -33.41 -31.80 -33.53
CA VAL A 47 -31.98 -31.81 -33.19
C VAL A 47 -31.38 -33.19 -33.42
N THR A 48 -32.03 -34.26 -32.96
CA THR A 48 -31.55 -35.64 -33.16
C THR A 48 -31.51 -36.01 -34.64
N ASN A 49 -32.57 -35.70 -35.41
CA ASN A 49 -32.60 -35.94 -36.85
C ASN A 49 -31.49 -35.18 -37.59
N HIS A 50 -31.20 -33.94 -37.18
CA HIS A 50 -30.11 -33.17 -37.77
C HIS A 50 -28.75 -33.82 -37.53
N LEU A 51 -28.49 -34.26 -36.29
CA LEU A 51 -27.25 -34.96 -35.93
C LEU A 51 -27.12 -36.28 -36.69
N GLU A 52 -28.16 -37.10 -36.72
CA GLU A 52 -28.18 -38.36 -37.48
C GLU A 52 -27.84 -38.14 -38.95
N ASN A 53 -28.40 -37.10 -39.58
CA ASN A 53 -28.10 -36.76 -40.97
C ASN A 53 -26.64 -36.35 -41.17
N ILE A 54 -26.06 -35.58 -40.25
CA ILE A 54 -24.64 -35.17 -40.34
C ILE A 54 -23.72 -36.39 -40.22
N PHE A 55 -23.92 -37.22 -39.19
CA PHE A 55 -23.07 -38.38 -38.95
C PHE A 55 -23.26 -39.44 -40.05
N SER A 56 -24.50 -39.66 -40.52
CA SER A 56 -24.75 -40.61 -41.61
C SER A 56 -24.11 -40.18 -42.93
N ARG A 57 -23.99 -38.87 -43.22
CA ARG A 57 -23.23 -38.37 -44.39
C ARG A 57 -21.74 -38.69 -44.30
N GLN A 58 -21.21 -38.88 -43.10
CA GLN A 58 -19.82 -39.28 -42.83
C GLN A 58 -19.68 -40.80 -42.66
N GLY A 59 -20.72 -41.59 -42.93
CA GLY A 59 -20.70 -43.05 -42.73
C GLY A 59 -20.71 -43.49 -41.27
N ILE A 60 -21.00 -42.59 -40.33
CA ILE A 60 -21.09 -42.89 -38.89
C ILE A 60 -22.56 -43.07 -38.51
N HIS A 61 -22.90 -44.23 -37.97
CA HIS A 61 -24.24 -44.55 -37.51
C HIS A 61 -24.35 -44.36 -36.00
N ILE A 62 -25.20 -43.43 -35.56
CA ILE A 62 -25.43 -43.19 -34.13
C ILE A 62 -26.23 -44.35 -33.53
N SER A 63 -25.70 -44.96 -32.47
CA SER A 63 -26.39 -46.01 -31.74
C SER A 63 -27.58 -45.44 -30.94
N LYS A 64 -28.77 -45.98 -31.16
CA LYS A 64 -30.02 -45.60 -30.46
C LYS A 64 -30.36 -46.54 -29.31
N ARG A 65 -29.38 -47.22 -28.69
CA ARG A 65 -29.63 -48.23 -27.65
C ARG A 65 -30.41 -47.61 -26.48
N ALA A 66 -31.57 -48.18 -26.20
CA ALA A 66 -32.63 -47.50 -25.44
C ALA A 66 -32.59 -47.73 -23.91
N TYR A 67 -31.57 -48.43 -23.38
CA TYR A 67 -31.62 -48.93 -22.00
C TYR A 67 -30.41 -48.60 -21.11
N ASN A 68 -29.35 -47.98 -21.64
CA ASN A 68 -28.15 -47.60 -20.85
C ASN A 68 -27.85 -46.09 -20.87
N GLN A 69 -28.81 -45.23 -21.22
CA GLN A 69 -28.57 -43.78 -21.33
C GLN A 69 -28.13 -43.14 -20.02
N LEU A 70 -28.66 -43.61 -18.88
CA LEU A 70 -28.25 -43.13 -17.56
C LEU A 70 -26.78 -43.48 -17.27
N GLU A 71 -26.36 -44.70 -17.60
CA GLU A 71 -24.98 -45.15 -17.41
C GLU A 71 -24.03 -44.36 -18.30
N LEU A 72 -24.37 -44.19 -19.59
CA LEU A 72 -23.60 -43.37 -20.54
C LEU A 72 -23.51 -41.91 -20.09
N PHE A 73 -24.60 -41.34 -19.59
CA PHE A 73 -24.61 -39.98 -19.05
C PHE A 73 -23.64 -39.83 -17.87
N VAL A 74 -23.70 -40.74 -16.90
CA VAL A 74 -22.80 -40.71 -15.73
C VAL A 74 -21.34 -40.99 -16.12
N ALA A 75 -21.11 -41.87 -17.10
CA ALA A 75 -19.78 -42.16 -17.64
C ALA A 75 -19.12 -40.97 -18.32
N SER A 76 -19.91 -39.96 -18.71
CA SER A 76 -19.41 -38.73 -19.35
C SER A 76 -18.89 -37.70 -18.36
N PHE A 77 -19.11 -37.91 -17.06
CA PHE A 77 -18.53 -37.03 -16.05
C PHE A 77 -17.00 -37.21 -15.99
N PRO A 78 -16.23 -36.15 -15.72
CA PRO A 78 -14.77 -36.25 -15.62
C PRO A 78 -14.34 -37.37 -14.67
N GLY A 79 -13.52 -38.31 -15.18
CA GLY A 79 -13.00 -39.45 -14.40
C GLY A 79 -13.91 -40.69 -14.31
N ASN A 80 -15.14 -40.66 -14.84
CA ASN A 80 -16.09 -41.78 -14.73
C ASN A 80 -16.09 -42.78 -15.91
N VAL A 81 -15.11 -42.69 -16.80
CA VAL A 81 -15.00 -43.53 -18.02
C VAL A 81 -14.94 -45.04 -17.71
N TYR A 82 -14.50 -45.43 -16.51
CA TYR A 82 -14.46 -46.82 -16.07
C TYR A 82 -15.84 -47.50 -15.99
N ARG A 83 -16.93 -46.73 -15.97
CA ARG A 83 -18.31 -47.25 -15.94
C ARG A 83 -18.77 -47.82 -17.28
N LEU A 84 -18.08 -47.50 -18.39
CA LEU A 84 -18.40 -48.06 -19.70
C LEU A 84 -18.13 -49.56 -19.70
N ASN A 85 -19.12 -50.34 -20.13
CA ASN A 85 -18.97 -51.78 -20.24
C ASN A 85 -17.95 -52.13 -21.33
N GLN A 86 -17.05 -53.07 -21.03
CA GLN A 86 -15.97 -53.43 -21.95
C GLN A 86 -16.49 -54.16 -23.20
N ASP A 87 -17.58 -54.91 -23.07
CA ASP A 87 -18.06 -55.86 -24.08
C ASP A 87 -18.97 -55.21 -25.12
N TYR A 88 -19.73 -54.17 -24.73
CA TYR A 88 -20.77 -53.61 -25.61
C TYR A 88 -20.77 -52.09 -25.78
N ASP A 89 -20.08 -51.32 -24.92
CA ASP A 89 -19.97 -49.86 -25.11
C ASP A 89 -18.75 -49.49 -25.94
N ARG A 90 -17.73 -50.35 -25.98
CA ARG A 90 -16.47 -50.10 -26.68
C ARG A 90 -16.43 -50.87 -27.99
N PHE A 91 -15.75 -50.30 -28.97
CA PHE A 91 -15.44 -51.01 -30.21
C PHE A 91 -13.94 -50.91 -30.51
N LEU A 92 -13.42 -51.93 -31.20
CA LEU A 92 -12.01 -52.00 -31.56
C LEU A 92 -11.78 -51.22 -32.86
N THR A 93 -10.80 -50.33 -32.87
CA THR A 93 -10.42 -49.55 -34.06
C THR A 93 -8.93 -49.22 -34.06
N LEU A 94 -8.44 -48.62 -35.15
CA LEU A 94 -7.07 -48.14 -35.25
C LEU A 94 -6.91 -46.82 -34.48
N SER A 95 -5.72 -46.60 -33.92
CA SER A 95 -5.37 -45.39 -33.14
C SER A 95 -5.76 -44.07 -33.83
N ASP A 96 -5.53 -43.95 -35.14
CA ASP A 96 -5.79 -42.70 -35.87
C ASP A 96 -7.29 -42.41 -36.00
N ALA A 97 -8.07 -43.45 -36.28
CA ALA A 97 -9.52 -43.38 -36.31
C ALA A 97 -10.07 -43.08 -34.91
N ALA A 98 -9.45 -43.62 -33.86
CA ALA A 98 -9.84 -43.34 -32.47
C ALA A 98 -9.68 -41.85 -32.09
N LEU A 99 -8.74 -41.13 -32.69
CA LEU A 99 -8.45 -39.73 -32.37
C LEU A 99 -9.25 -38.72 -33.21
N CYS A 100 -9.88 -39.15 -34.31
CA CYS A 100 -10.46 -38.23 -35.29
C CYS A 100 -11.61 -37.35 -34.77
N LEU A 101 -12.32 -37.78 -33.72
CA LEU A 101 -13.46 -37.05 -33.12
C LEU A 101 -13.09 -36.25 -31.87
N MET A 102 -11.83 -36.26 -31.41
CA MET A 102 -11.40 -35.58 -30.18
C MET A 102 -11.11 -34.09 -30.37
N TYR A 103 -11.24 -33.53 -31.58
CA TYR A 103 -10.57 -32.28 -31.94
C TYR A 103 -11.39 -30.98 -31.86
N LYS A 104 -12.59 -30.97 -31.29
CA LYS A 104 -13.37 -29.72 -31.21
C LYS A 104 -13.78 -29.36 -29.79
N GLU A 105 -12.87 -28.68 -29.12
CA GLU A 105 -13.22 -27.70 -28.08
C GLU A 105 -14.14 -26.63 -28.71
N ARG A 106 -15.11 -26.14 -27.95
CA ARG A 106 -15.93 -24.98 -28.34
C ARG A 106 -15.00 -23.83 -28.73
N GLN A 107 -15.23 -23.21 -29.89
CA GLN A 107 -14.47 -22.01 -30.28
C GLN A 107 -14.66 -20.94 -29.21
N THR A 108 -13.56 -20.42 -28.68
CA THR A 108 -13.59 -19.29 -27.76
C THR A 108 -14.16 -18.09 -28.49
N HIS A 109 -14.97 -17.31 -27.80
CA HIS A 109 -15.49 -16.04 -28.31
C HIS A 109 -14.83 -14.95 -27.47
N GLY A 110 -14.48 -13.83 -28.10
CA GLY A 110 -13.88 -12.71 -27.38
C GLY A 110 -14.83 -12.06 -26.39
N ASP A 111 -14.26 -11.33 -25.45
CA ASP A 111 -15.00 -10.63 -24.40
C ASP A 111 -15.76 -9.43 -24.98
N ASP A 112 -17.00 -9.26 -24.51
CA ASP A 112 -17.82 -8.07 -24.77
C ASP A 112 -17.54 -7.02 -23.70
N THR A 113 -16.49 -6.22 -23.94
CA THR A 113 -15.91 -5.24 -23.01
C THR A 113 -15.48 -3.97 -23.74
N PRO A 114 -15.49 -2.79 -23.10
CA PRO A 114 -14.90 -1.57 -23.65
C PRO A 114 -13.36 -1.64 -23.74
N VAL A 115 -12.70 -2.38 -22.85
CA VAL A 115 -11.23 -2.52 -22.81
C VAL A 115 -10.83 -3.78 -23.55
N LYS A 116 -10.32 -3.64 -24.78
CA LYS A 116 -10.05 -4.77 -25.68
C LYS A 116 -8.55 -4.96 -25.87
N CYS A 117 -7.98 -5.96 -25.20
CA CYS A 117 -6.66 -6.44 -25.56
C CYS A 117 -6.82 -7.53 -26.61
N TYR A 118 -6.40 -7.27 -27.85
CA TYR A 118 -6.52 -8.21 -28.95
C TYR A 118 -5.40 -9.26 -28.88
N TYR A 119 -5.83 -10.52 -28.92
CA TYR A 119 -5.02 -11.71 -29.09
C TYR A 119 -5.44 -12.43 -30.37
N THR A 120 -4.97 -13.65 -30.57
CA THR A 120 -5.30 -14.48 -31.72
C THR A 120 -5.76 -15.85 -31.24
N ASP A 121 -6.87 -16.34 -31.79
CA ASP A 121 -7.30 -17.71 -31.53
C ASP A 121 -6.45 -18.74 -32.30
N ARG A 122 -6.77 -20.03 -32.15
CA ARG A 122 -6.05 -21.12 -32.84
C ARG A 122 -6.23 -21.09 -34.37
N GLN A 123 -7.20 -20.34 -34.89
CA GLN A 123 -7.48 -20.19 -36.33
C GLN A 123 -6.82 -18.94 -36.93
N GLY A 124 -6.17 -18.10 -36.13
CA GLY A 124 -5.58 -16.85 -36.61
C GLY A 124 -6.55 -15.66 -36.55
N VAL A 125 -7.73 -15.81 -35.95
CA VAL A 125 -8.73 -14.74 -35.87
C VAL A 125 -8.46 -13.84 -34.65
N PRO A 126 -8.45 -12.51 -34.81
CA PRO A 126 -8.31 -11.59 -33.69
C PRO A 126 -9.41 -11.78 -32.64
N MET A 127 -9.00 -11.92 -31.38
CA MET A 127 -9.87 -12.18 -30.24
C MET A 127 -9.68 -11.10 -29.17
N PRO A 128 -10.68 -10.24 -28.92
CA PRO A 128 -10.61 -9.29 -27.81
C PRO A 128 -10.72 -10.05 -26.47
N ILE A 129 -9.86 -9.72 -25.52
CA ILE A 129 -9.90 -10.24 -24.16
C ILE A 129 -9.82 -9.06 -23.18
N ASP A 130 -10.65 -9.10 -22.16
CA ASP A 130 -10.62 -8.18 -21.02
C ASP A 130 -9.59 -8.66 -20.00
N THR A 131 -8.36 -8.14 -20.09
CA THR A 131 -7.29 -8.45 -19.13
C THR A 131 -7.55 -7.89 -17.72
N THR A 132 -8.54 -7.00 -17.54
CA THR A 132 -8.95 -6.51 -16.21
C THR A 132 -9.96 -7.43 -15.53
N GLY A 133 -10.76 -8.17 -16.31
CA GLY A 133 -11.85 -9.00 -15.82
C GLY A 133 -13.03 -8.24 -15.19
N LYS A 134 -13.03 -6.90 -15.24
CA LYS A 134 -13.94 -6.03 -14.50
C LYS A 134 -14.89 -5.22 -15.39
N GLU A 135 -14.47 -4.87 -16.60
CA GLU A 135 -15.16 -3.92 -17.47
C GLU A 135 -16.16 -4.59 -18.43
N GLY A 136 -16.05 -5.90 -18.63
CA GLY A 136 -16.96 -6.67 -19.48
C GLY A 136 -18.38 -6.87 -18.94
N LYS A 137 -19.29 -7.28 -19.84
CA LYS A 137 -20.66 -7.72 -19.50
C LYS A 137 -20.67 -8.84 -18.46
N ILE A 138 -19.69 -9.74 -18.54
CA ILE A 138 -19.43 -10.77 -17.54
C ILE A 138 -18.22 -10.30 -16.73
N LYS A 139 -18.41 -10.11 -15.43
CA LYS A 139 -17.35 -9.71 -14.51
C LYS A 139 -16.78 -10.94 -13.84
N TYR A 140 -15.50 -11.17 -14.08
CA TYR A 140 -14.75 -12.30 -13.52
C TYR A 140 -14.07 -11.93 -12.21
N THR A 141 -13.73 -10.65 -12.03
CA THR A 141 -12.95 -10.16 -10.89
C THR A 141 -13.56 -8.89 -10.29
N ASN A 142 -13.26 -8.65 -9.01
CA ASN A 142 -13.62 -7.41 -8.32
C ASN A 142 -12.54 -6.31 -8.47
N ASN A 143 -11.33 -6.69 -8.89
CA ASN A 143 -10.18 -5.81 -9.10
C ASN A 143 -9.61 -5.99 -10.51
N SER A 144 -8.90 -4.99 -11.00
CA SER A 144 -8.32 -4.97 -12.35
C SER A 144 -6.87 -5.50 -12.38
N ASN A 145 -6.48 -6.26 -11.36
CA ASN A 145 -5.11 -6.74 -11.21
C ASN A 145 -4.93 -8.05 -11.98
N PHE A 146 -3.81 -8.18 -12.70
CA PHE A 146 -3.44 -9.42 -13.35
C PHE A 146 -1.96 -9.73 -13.14
N PHE A 147 -1.61 -11.02 -13.23
CA PHE A 147 -0.24 -11.50 -13.05
C PHE A 147 0.24 -12.18 -14.32
N VAL A 148 1.47 -11.86 -14.73
CA VAL A 148 2.16 -12.52 -15.85
C VAL A 148 3.31 -13.34 -15.29
N LEU A 149 3.24 -14.66 -15.45
CA LEU A 149 4.19 -15.61 -14.91
C LEU A 149 4.97 -16.29 -16.04
N GLY A 150 6.26 -16.52 -15.83
CA GLY A 150 7.11 -17.21 -16.79
C GLY A 150 8.59 -17.14 -16.42
N PRO A 151 9.41 -18.12 -16.82
CA PRO A 151 10.85 -18.09 -16.58
C PRO A 151 11.55 -16.97 -17.37
N SER A 152 12.82 -16.68 -17.06
CA SER A 152 13.61 -15.74 -17.87
C SER A 152 13.66 -16.20 -19.33
N GLY A 153 13.54 -15.27 -20.28
CA GLY A 153 13.51 -15.58 -21.71
C GLY A 153 12.17 -16.10 -22.27
N SER A 154 11.13 -16.30 -21.45
CA SER A 154 9.82 -16.81 -21.93
C SER A 154 8.96 -15.78 -22.68
N GLY A 155 9.46 -14.57 -22.92
CA GLY A 155 8.72 -13.51 -23.59
C GLY A 155 7.81 -12.65 -22.71
N LYS A 156 7.96 -12.65 -21.38
CA LYS A 156 7.13 -11.81 -20.47
C LYS A 156 7.13 -10.32 -20.84
N SER A 157 8.31 -9.73 -21.04
CA SER A 157 8.43 -8.31 -21.41
C SER A 157 7.86 -8.03 -22.80
N PHE A 158 8.03 -8.97 -23.74
CA PHE A 158 7.46 -8.86 -25.09
C PHE A 158 5.93 -8.86 -25.05
N PHE A 159 5.35 -9.76 -24.26
CA PHE A 159 3.91 -9.80 -24.00
C PHE A 159 3.42 -8.49 -23.37
N MET A 160 4.07 -8.03 -22.30
CA MET A 160 3.68 -6.80 -21.61
C MET A 160 3.80 -5.55 -22.48
N ASN A 161 4.82 -5.44 -23.33
CA ASN A 161 4.94 -4.37 -24.33
C ASN A 161 3.71 -4.34 -25.26
N THR A 162 3.23 -5.51 -25.69
CA THR A 162 2.03 -5.62 -26.53
C THR A 162 0.77 -5.17 -25.78
N VAL A 163 0.61 -5.57 -24.52
CA VAL A 163 -0.54 -5.16 -23.68
C VAL A 163 -0.53 -3.65 -23.45
N VAL A 164 0.62 -3.11 -23.00
CA VAL A 164 0.82 -1.68 -22.73
C VAL A 164 0.53 -0.84 -23.97
N ARG A 165 1.05 -1.25 -25.13
CA ARG A 165 0.78 -0.58 -26.40
C ARG A 165 -0.72 -0.49 -26.67
N GLN A 166 -1.44 -1.61 -26.56
CA GLN A 166 -2.86 -1.65 -26.84
C GLN A 166 -3.69 -0.83 -25.85
N TYR A 167 -3.28 -0.78 -24.57
CA TYR A 167 -3.89 0.09 -23.57
C TYR A 167 -3.65 1.57 -23.88
N TYR A 168 -2.43 1.94 -24.26
CA TYR A 168 -2.11 3.29 -24.66
C TYR A 168 -2.91 3.73 -25.91
N GLU A 169 -3.01 2.86 -26.92
CA GLU A 169 -3.87 3.08 -28.11
C GLU A 169 -5.36 3.25 -27.76
N GLN A 170 -5.77 2.77 -26.58
CA GLN A 170 -7.12 2.92 -26.02
C GLN A 170 -7.22 4.06 -24.99
N ASN A 171 -6.32 5.05 -25.03
CA ASN A 171 -6.27 6.22 -24.14
C ASN A 171 -6.14 5.87 -22.65
N THR A 172 -5.38 4.83 -22.33
CA THR A 172 -5.05 4.49 -20.94
C THR A 172 -3.70 5.11 -20.57
N ASP A 173 -3.66 5.80 -19.43
CA ASP A 173 -2.41 6.27 -18.85
C ASP A 173 -1.59 5.09 -18.32
N VAL A 174 -0.33 5.00 -18.75
CA VAL A 174 0.55 3.89 -18.40
C VAL A 174 1.77 4.39 -17.64
N VAL A 175 1.97 3.86 -16.43
CA VAL A 175 3.17 4.07 -15.62
C VAL A 175 3.83 2.70 -15.39
N ILE A 176 5.12 2.60 -15.72
CA ILE A 176 5.88 1.34 -15.63
C ILE A 176 7.10 1.58 -14.75
N VAL A 177 7.34 0.65 -13.82
CA VAL A 177 8.61 0.51 -13.11
C VAL A 177 9.42 -0.56 -13.83
N ASP A 178 10.42 -0.14 -14.59
CA ASP A 178 11.27 -1.03 -15.38
C ASP A 178 12.61 -1.29 -14.66
N THR A 179 13.04 -2.55 -14.64
CA THR A 179 14.32 -2.97 -14.06
C THR A 179 15.31 -3.47 -15.11
N GLY A 180 14.92 -3.57 -16.39
CA GLY A 180 15.74 -4.16 -17.45
C GLY A 180 15.63 -3.46 -18.80
N ASP A 181 15.30 -2.17 -18.81
CA ASP A 181 15.20 -1.27 -19.97
C ASP A 181 14.39 -1.83 -21.16
N SER A 182 13.50 -2.78 -20.88
CA SER A 182 12.72 -3.50 -21.88
C SER A 182 11.59 -2.64 -22.47
N TYR A 183 11.25 -1.54 -21.80
CA TYR A 183 10.15 -0.65 -22.19
C TYR A 183 10.63 0.72 -22.71
N GLU A 184 11.94 1.01 -22.69
CA GLU A 184 12.53 2.29 -23.14
C GLU A 184 12.18 2.58 -24.61
N GLY A 185 12.32 1.58 -25.48
CA GLY A 185 12.02 1.72 -26.91
C GLY A 185 10.55 2.04 -27.18
N LEU A 186 9.63 1.39 -26.45
CA LEU A 186 8.20 1.64 -26.59
C LEU A 186 7.82 3.03 -26.04
N CYS A 187 8.38 3.41 -24.89
CA CYS A 187 8.20 4.72 -24.29
C CYS A 187 8.65 5.82 -25.24
N SER A 188 9.86 5.69 -25.81
CA SER A 188 10.41 6.64 -26.77
C SER A 188 9.57 6.72 -28.06
N TYR A 189 9.08 5.59 -28.55
CA TYR A 189 8.25 5.53 -29.77
C TYR A 189 6.95 6.34 -29.62
N PHE A 190 6.30 6.27 -28.46
CA PHE A 190 5.09 7.04 -28.17
C PHE A 190 5.37 8.44 -27.59
N GLY A 191 6.63 8.89 -27.57
CA GLY A 191 7.00 10.21 -27.03
C GLY A 191 6.80 10.32 -25.51
N GLY A 192 6.81 9.20 -24.79
CA GLY A 192 6.71 9.16 -23.34
C GLY A 192 7.99 9.64 -22.65
N THR A 193 7.90 9.82 -21.33
CA THR A 193 9.02 10.23 -20.50
C THR A 193 9.66 9.00 -19.87
N TYR A 194 10.86 8.63 -20.32
CA TYR A 194 11.66 7.59 -19.68
C TYR A 194 12.61 8.20 -18.64
N ILE A 195 12.41 7.89 -17.36
CA ILE A 195 13.25 8.39 -16.25
C ILE A 195 14.17 7.25 -15.83
N SER A 196 15.42 7.29 -16.29
CA SER A 196 16.44 6.30 -15.94
C SER A 196 17.47 6.85 -14.95
N TYR A 197 18.06 5.97 -14.15
CA TYR A 197 19.22 6.31 -13.34
C TYR A 197 20.48 6.25 -14.20
N SER A 198 21.21 7.35 -14.28
CA SER A 198 22.58 7.36 -14.81
C SER A 198 23.52 7.98 -13.79
N LYS A 199 24.81 7.60 -13.80
CA LYS A 199 25.82 8.21 -12.92
C LYS A 199 25.97 9.72 -13.15
N GLU A 200 25.75 10.16 -14.40
CA GLU A 200 25.85 11.56 -14.82
C GLU A 200 24.59 12.37 -14.49
N LYS A 201 23.41 11.73 -14.56
CA LYS A 201 22.11 12.30 -14.19
C LYS A 201 21.38 11.33 -13.26
N PRO A 202 21.68 11.35 -11.95
CA PRO A 202 20.96 10.52 -11.00
C PRO A 202 19.50 11.00 -10.91
N ILE A 203 18.59 10.06 -10.71
CA ILE A 203 17.20 10.38 -10.38
C ILE A 203 17.22 11.04 -9.00
N SER A 204 16.91 12.34 -8.96
CA SER A 204 16.69 13.06 -7.71
C SER A 204 15.19 13.25 -7.53
N MET A 205 14.66 12.67 -6.46
CA MET A 205 13.30 12.94 -6.02
C MET A 205 13.34 13.38 -4.57
N ASN A 206 12.51 14.37 -4.24
CA ASN A 206 12.35 14.81 -2.86
C ASN A 206 11.10 14.18 -2.25
N PRO A 207 11.23 13.10 -1.47
CA PRO A 207 10.07 12.43 -0.88
C PRO A 207 9.38 13.28 0.18
N PHE A 208 10.07 14.27 0.77
CA PHE A 208 9.52 15.17 1.79
C PHE A 208 8.70 16.32 1.20
N LYS A 209 8.73 16.52 -0.12
CA LYS A 209 7.92 17.56 -0.74
C LYS A 209 6.45 17.16 -0.69
N VAL A 210 5.62 18.06 -0.17
CA VAL A 210 4.18 17.91 -0.01
C VAL A 210 3.53 19.26 -0.31
N THR A 211 2.46 19.26 -1.09
CA THR A 211 1.63 20.44 -1.33
C THR A 211 0.62 20.65 -0.21
N GLU A 212 0.10 21.86 -0.05
CA GLU A 212 -0.91 22.14 0.98
C GLU A 212 -2.17 21.27 0.82
N THR A 213 -2.61 21.04 -0.42
CA THR A 213 -3.74 20.15 -0.71
C THR A 213 -3.49 18.71 -0.26
N GLU A 214 -2.31 18.16 -0.55
CA GLU A 214 -1.91 16.82 -0.10
C GLU A 214 -1.80 16.75 1.43
N TYR A 215 -1.33 17.82 2.07
CA TYR A 215 -1.25 17.90 3.53
C TYR A 215 -2.65 17.89 4.18
N LEU A 216 -3.62 18.59 3.60
CA LEU A 216 -4.97 18.64 4.15
C LEU A 216 -5.79 17.36 3.90
N GLN A 217 -5.58 16.69 2.76
CA GLN A 217 -6.43 15.58 2.32
C GLN A 217 -5.79 14.20 2.54
N ASN A 218 -4.49 14.05 2.29
CA ASN A 218 -3.82 12.75 2.16
C ASN A 218 -2.56 12.60 3.04
N PHE A 219 -2.41 13.43 4.07
CA PHE A 219 -1.19 13.42 4.89
C PHE A 219 -0.93 12.09 5.61
N GLY A 220 -1.98 11.34 5.96
CA GLY A 220 -1.87 10.03 6.59
C GLY A 220 -1.06 9.03 5.76
N GLU A 221 -1.33 8.94 4.46
CA GLU A 221 -0.60 8.05 3.55
C GLU A 221 0.83 8.52 3.34
N LYS A 222 1.03 9.82 3.16
CA LYS A 222 2.36 10.43 3.01
C LYS A 222 3.23 10.18 4.23
N LYS A 223 2.66 10.32 5.44
CA LYS A 223 3.33 10.02 6.71
C LYS A 223 3.76 8.56 6.77
N ASN A 224 2.87 7.63 6.45
CA ASN A 224 3.18 6.20 6.45
C ASN A 224 4.27 5.86 5.43
N PHE A 225 4.23 6.46 4.24
CA PHE A 225 5.29 6.31 3.23
C PHE A 225 6.66 6.80 3.75
N LEU A 226 6.72 7.99 4.35
CA LEU A 226 7.96 8.54 4.90
C LEU A 226 8.48 7.71 6.08
N MET A 227 7.60 7.21 6.93
CA MET A 227 7.93 6.28 8.01
C MET A 227 8.60 5.03 7.46
N SER A 228 7.99 4.37 6.47
CA SER A 228 8.56 3.19 5.82
C SER A 228 9.90 3.50 5.15
N LEU A 229 10.02 4.65 4.48
CA LEU A 229 11.27 5.06 3.83
C LEU A 229 12.40 5.28 4.85
N ILE A 230 12.13 6.01 5.94
CA ILE A 230 13.11 6.30 7.00
C ILE A 230 13.56 5.00 7.67
N PHE A 231 12.63 4.10 8.01
CA PHE A 231 12.99 2.83 8.64
C PHE A 231 13.72 1.88 7.70
N LEU A 232 13.39 1.88 6.40
CA LEU A 232 14.13 1.11 5.41
C LEU A 232 15.59 1.58 5.32
N ILE A 233 15.84 2.90 5.35
CA ILE A 233 17.20 3.48 5.33
C ILE A 233 17.93 3.24 6.66
N PHE A 234 17.26 3.43 7.79
CA PHE A 234 17.87 3.34 9.12
C PHE A 234 18.13 1.89 9.56
N LYS A 235 17.18 0.98 9.34
CA LYS A 235 17.18 -0.38 9.88
C LYS A 235 17.21 -1.49 8.83
N GLY A 236 17.07 -1.17 7.55
CA GLY A 236 17.00 -2.16 6.48
C GLY A 236 15.85 -3.15 6.72
N SER A 237 16.20 -4.42 6.92
CA SER A 237 15.22 -5.49 7.14
C SER A 237 14.76 -5.67 8.59
N GLN A 238 15.34 -4.93 9.55
CA GLN A 238 14.97 -5.06 10.97
C GLN A 238 13.70 -4.29 11.30
N GLN A 239 12.84 -4.86 12.16
CA GLN A 239 11.62 -4.21 12.61
C GLN A 239 11.94 -3.10 13.63
N PRO A 240 11.33 -1.90 13.50
CA PRO A 240 11.47 -0.85 14.50
C PRO A 240 10.65 -1.16 15.76
N THR A 241 11.12 -0.66 16.90
CA THR A 241 10.42 -0.74 18.18
C THR A 241 9.26 0.26 18.22
N LYS A 242 8.29 0.04 19.11
CA LYS A 242 7.15 0.95 19.29
C LYS A 242 7.57 2.38 19.64
N ILE A 243 8.64 2.52 20.43
CA ILE A 243 9.16 3.83 20.84
C ILE A 243 9.76 4.56 19.64
N GLU A 244 10.59 3.88 18.84
CA GLU A 244 11.18 4.49 17.63
C GLU A 244 10.10 4.89 16.63
N GLN A 245 9.10 4.03 16.40
CA GLN A 245 7.96 4.36 15.55
C GLN A 245 7.25 5.62 16.04
N TYR A 246 6.93 5.70 17.34
CA TYR A 246 6.28 6.85 17.92
C TYR A 246 7.10 8.14 17.80
N ILE A 247 8.42 8.07 18.04
CA ILE A 247 9.33 9.22 17.93
C ILE A 247 9.35 9.73 16.48
N ILE A 248 9.61 8.87 15.49
CA ILE A 248 9.71 9.28 14.09
C ILE A 248 8.34 9.77 13.57
N GLU A 249 7.25 9.12 13.96
CA GLU A 249 5.91 9.57 13.59
C GLU A 249 5.63 10.99 14.09
N ARG A 250 5.93 11.23 15.37
CA ARG A 250 5.75 12.55 15.99
C ARG A 250 6.63 13.60 15.35
N THR A 251 7.90 13.31 15.07
CA THR A 251 8.80 14.28 14.42
C THR A 251 8.35 14.64 13.01
N ILE A 252 7.82 13.67 12.24
CA ILE A 252 7.23 13.95 10.92
C ILE A 252 6.04 14.89 11.06
N ILE A 253 5.10 14.60 11.97
CA ILE A 253 3.91 15.44 12.17
C ILE A 253 4.30 16.86 12.57
N GLU A 254 5.19 17.00 13.54
CA GLU A 254 5.66 18.30 14.02
C GLU A 254 6.40 19.08 12.93
N TYR A 255 7.21 18.41 12.11
CA TYR A 255 7.95 19.01 11.01
C TYR A 255 7.03 19.65 9.95
N TYR A 256 5.99 18.92 9.50
CA TYR A 256 5.05 19.48 8.52
C TYR A 256 4.13 20.53 9.14
N ARG A 257 3.75 20.35 10.42
CA ARG A 257 2.99 21.37 11.15
C ARG A 257 3.75 22.68 11.20
N GLU A 258 5.04 22.66 11.48
CA GLU A 258 5.87 23.87 11.53
C GLU A 258 6.05 24.53 10.16
N TYR A 259 6.01 23.76 9.07
CA TYR A 259 6.06 24.30 7.71
C TYR A 259 4.74 24.98 7.29
N PHE A 260 3.59 24.30 7.49
CA PHE A 260 2.28 24.80 7.06
C PHE A 260 1.62 25.75 8.08
N THR A 261 1.95 25.59 9.36
CA THR A 261 1.43 26.38 10.49
C THR A 261 2.60 26.82 11.37
N PRO A 262 3.46 27.72 10.87
CA PRO A 262 4.65 28.15 11.60
C PRO A 262 4.28 28.81 12.92
N PHE A 263 5.07 28.54 13.95
CA PHE A 263 4.82 29.13 15.26
C PHE A 263 5.29 30.60 15.29
N GLU A 264 4.34 31.53 15.32
CA GLU A 264 4.65 32.98 15.38
C GLU A 264 4.85 33.52 16.80
N GLY A 265 4.41 32.76 17.81
CA GLY A 265 4.50 33.11 19.23
C GLY A 265 3.36 32.49 20.02
N PHE A 266 3.49 32.47 21.34
CA PHE A 266 2.37 32.11 22.20
C PHE A 266 1.38 33.26 22.24
N SER A 267 0.09 32.97 22.15
CA SER A 267 -0.94 33.97 22.43
C SER A 267 -0.87 34.40 23.91
N GLU A 268 -1.42 35.56 24.25
CA GLU A 268 -1.46 36.03 25.65
C GLU A 268 -2.23 35.07 26.57
N GLU A 269 -3.20 34.32 26.03
CA GLU A 269 -3.92 33.27 26.76
C GLU A 269 -3.05 32.02 26.96
N GLU A 270 -2.36 31.57 25.91
CA GLU A 270 -1.45 30.42 25.98
C GLU A 270 -0.27 30.68 26.93
N LYS A 271 0.27 31.90 26.95
CA LYS A 271 1.31 32.30 27.91
C LYS A 271 0.82 32.22 29.34
N LYS A 272 -0.41 32.68 29.62
CA LYS A 272 -1.01 32.62 30.95
C LYS A 272 -1.25 31.18 31.41
N GLU A 273 -1.74 30.30 30.54
CA GLU A 273 -1.90 28.88 30.85
C GLU A 273 -0.56 28.19 31.09
N LEU A 274 0.46 28.44 30.25
CA LEU A 274 1.80 27.90 30.44
C LEU A 274 2.39 28.36 31.78
N HIS A 275 2.22 29.64 32.09
CA HIS A 275 2.68 30.24 33.34
C HIS A 275 2.03 29.55 34.54
N GLN A 276 0.71 29.42 34.57
CA GLN A 276 0.00 28.72 35.64
C GLN A 276 0.45 27.26 35.78
N THR A 277 0.57 26.54 34.66
CA THR A 277 0.97 25.13 34.65
C THR A 277 2.40 24.93 35.19
N LEU A 278 3.34 25.79 34.77
CA LEU A 278 4.73 25.73 35.22
C LEU A 278 4.87 26.09 36.70
N VAL A 279 4.11 27.08 37.19
CA VAL A 279 4.09 27.43 38.62
C VAL A 279 3.58 26.26 39.45
N ILE A 280 2.49 25.61 39.01
CA ILE A 280 1.92 24.44 39.71
C ILE A 280 2.92 23.28 39.72
N ALA A 281 3.51 22.95 38.56
CA ALA A 281 4.47 21.87 38.43
C ALA A 281 5.73 22.10 39.28
N ALA A 282 6.21 23.33 39.36
CA ALA A 282 7.40 23.66 40.11
C ALA A 282 7.14 23.70 41.64
N LYS A 283 5.93 24.08 42.06
CA LYS A 283 5.47 23.93 43.45
C LYS A 283 5.28 22.45 43.82
N SER A 284 4.73 21.61 42.92
CA SER A 284 4.53 20.18 43.19
C SER A 284 5.83 19.36 43.22
N ASN A 285 6.84 19.77 42.46
CA ASN A 285 8.13 19.07 42.36
C ASN A 285 9.17 19.52 43.41
N GLY A 286 8.79 20.43 44.33
CA GLY A 286 9.70 20.99 45.33
C GLY A 286 10.80 21.88 44.75
N GLU A 287 10.68 22.32 43.50
CA GLU A 287 11.64 23.22 42.86
C GLU A 287 11.53 24.64 43.43
N TYR A 288 10.33 25.04 43.86
CA TYR A 288 10.08 26.30 44.54
C TYR A 288 10.79 26.36 45.90
N GLU A 289 10.72 25.29 46.69
CA GLU A 289 11.35 25.18 48.02
C GLU A 289 12.88 25.22 47.90
N LYS A 290 13.44 24.49 46.93
CA LYS A 290 14.89 24.54 46.63
C LYS A 290 15.34 25.93 46.15
N TYR A 291 14.51 26.61 45.38
CA TYR A 291 14.80 27.96 44.92
C TYR A 291 14.74 28.98 46.06
N GLU A 292 13.80 28.82 47.01
CA GLU A 292 13.74 29.61 48.24
C GLU A 292 15.03 29.48 49.06
N GLU A 293 15.58 28.27 49.20
CA GLU A 293 16.85 28.01 49.90
C GLU A 293 18.06 28.61 49.16
N GLU A 294 18.13 28.46 47.83
CA GLU A 294 19.24 28.98 47.01
C GLU A 294 19.27 30.51 46.93
N LEU A 295 18.10 31.16 46.94
CA LEU A 295 18.00 32.61 46.79
C LEU A 295 18.34 33.36 48.07
N GLN A 296 18.08 32.75 49.23
CA GLN A 296 18.59 33.22 50.53
C GLN A 296 20.13 33.26 50.56
N ALA A 297 20.81 32.46 49.71
CA ALA A 297 22.26 32.43 49.62
C ALA A 297 22.87 33.40 48.57
N ARG A 298 22.08 34.03 47.70
CA ARG A 298 22.57 34.91 46.63
C ARG A 298 21.80 36.23 46.56
N ASN A 299 22.42 37.31 47.05
CA ASN A 299 21.98 38.68 46.79
C ASN A 299 22.21 39.03 45.31
N GLY A 300 21.14 39.26 44.55
CA GLY A 300 21.25 39.66 43.14
C GLY A 300 19.94 40.15 42.51
N THR A 301 20.02 41.33 41.91
CA THR A 301 19.02 42.17 41.25
C THR A 301 18.67 41.73 39.81
N GLY A 302 17.41 41.91 39.40
CA GLY A 302 16.91 41.68 38.02
C GLY A 302 15.68 42.54 37.72
N SER A 303 15.49 42.92 36.45
CA SER A 303 14.48 43.89 35.96
C SER A 303 13.30 43.18 35.28
N TYR A 304 12.08 43.65 35.57
CA TYR A 304 10.77 43.04 35.31
C TYR A 304 10.10 43.46 33.99
N ASP A 305 9.01 42.79 33.57
CA ASP A 305 7.94 43.28 32.66
C ASP A 305 6.55 42.79 33.14
N VAL A 306 5.92 43.52 34.08
CA VAL A 306 4.54 43.34 34.59
C VAL A 306 3.91 44.74 34.74
N THR A 307 2.59 44.81 34.87
CA THR A 307 1.79 46.05 34.99
C THR A 307 2.44 47.12 35.89
N GLU A 308 2.36 48.40 35.51
CA GLU A 308 3.10 49.50 36.15
C GLU A 308 2.91 49.61 37.67
N GLU A 309 1.72 49.25 38.17
CA GLU A 309 1.39 49.34 39.61
C GLU A 309 2.10 48.27 40.45
N GLU A 310 2.24 47.04 39.93
CA GLU A 310 2.89 45.94 40.65
C GLU A 310 4.42 46.09 40.64
N ARG A 311 5.00 46.61 39.55
CA ARG A 311 6.42 46.99 39.45
C ARG A 311 6.82 48.02 40.51
N ALA A 312 6.01 49.07 40.69
CA ALA A 312 6.30 50.12 41.66
C ALA A 312 6.30 49.60 43.11
N LYS A 313 5.41 48.65 43.42
CA LYS A 313 5.34 48.00 44.73
C LYS A 313 6.53 47.07 44.98
N TYR A 314 6.95 46.29 43.99
CA TYR A 314 8.10 45.38 44.10
C TYR A 314 9.44 46.13 44.21
N GLU A 315 9.70 47.12 43.35
CA GLU A 315 10.94 47.92 43.46
C GLU A 315 11.03 48.65 44.80
N ARG A 316 9.89 49.16 45.29
CA ARG A 316 9.80 49.76 46.61
C ARG A 316 10.14 48.75 47.70
N ASN A 317 9.62 47.52 47.63
CA ASN A 317 9.86 46.46 48.62
C ASN A 317 11.30 45.93 48.55
N SER A 318 11.90 45.81 47.37
CA SER A 318 13.30 45.42 47.19
C SER A 318 14.26 46.48 47.73
N ARG A 319 14.05 47.77 47.38
CA ARG A 319 14.84 48.89 47.92
C ARG A 319 14.66 49.03 49.43
N LEU A 320 13.46 48.75 49.93
CA LEU A 320 13.18 48.76 51.37
C LEU A 320 13.91 47.61 52.07
N SER A 321 13.94 46.41 51.49
CA SER A 321 14.70 45.26 51.99
C SER A 321 16.20 45.55 52.06
N GLU A 322 16.80 46.13 51.02
CA GLU A 322 18.22 46.54 51.04
C GLU A 322 18.52 47.57 52.13
N LYS A 323 17.65 48.56 52.32
CA LYS A 323 17.79 49.57 53.38
C LYS A 323 17.64 48.95 54.77
N LEU A 324 16.70 48.03 54.95
CA LEU A 324 16.51 47.33 56.22
C LEU A 324 17.69 46.39 56.52
N GLN A 325 18.25 45.74 55.51
CA GLN A 325 19.45 44.91 55.64
C GLN A 325 20.66 45.76 56.04
N ALA A 326 20.83 46.94 55.43
CA ALA A 326 21.88 47.89 55.82
C ALA A 326 21.73 48.38 57.28
N VAL A 327 20.50 48.55 57.79
CA VAL A 327 20.24 48.89 59.20
C VAL A 327 20.55 47.72 60.14
N VAL A 328 20.38 46.47 59.69
CA VAL A 328 20.76 45.28 60.48
C VAL A 328 22.28 45.13 60.56
N ASP A 329 23.00 45.43 59.47
CA ASP A 329 24.45 45.28 59.34
C ASP A 329 25.23 46.48 59.92
N ASP A 330 24.56 47.60 60.20
CA ASP A 330 25.16 48.80 60.79
C ASP A 330 25.51 48.60 62.29
N ALA A 331 26.77 48.86 62.63
CA ALA A 331 27.28 48.75 63.99
C ALA A 331 26.74 49.85 64.93
N ALA A 332 26.26 50.98 64.40
CA ALA A 332 25.75 52.11 65.18
C ALA A 332 24.24 52.03 65.51
N SER A 333 23.51 51.10 64.91
CA SER A 333 22.06 50.93 65.09
C SER A 333 21.71 50.25 66.41
N THR A 334 20.63 50.68 67.07
CA THR A 334 20.21 50.14 68.38
C THR A 334 19.60 48.73 68.25
N GLU A 335 19.70 47.89 69.30
CA GLU A 335 19.12 46.54 69.30
C GLU A 335 17.60 46.52 69.01
N GLY A 336 16.88 47.58 69.39
CA GLY A 336 15.46 47.75 69.05
C GLY A 336 15.22 48.00 67.55
N GLU A 337 16.06 48.82 66.91
CA GLU A 337 15.99 49.10 65.47
C GLU A 337 16.40 47.89 64.64
N LYS A 338 17.42 47.14 65.09
CA LYS A 338 17.83 45.87 64.45
C LYS A 338 16.73 44.82 64.51
N ASN A 339 16.02 44.70 65.64
CA ASN A 339 14.91 43.76 65.77
C ASN A 339 13.67 44.19 64.96
N ALA A 340 13.37 45.48 64.90
CA ALA A 340 12.31 45.99 64.02
C ALA A 340 12.64 45.76 62.54
N ALA A 341 13.90 46.02 62.13
CA ALA A 341 14.35 45.79 60.77
C ALA A 341 14.34 44.31 60.37
N ARG A 342 14.75 43.40 61.26
CA ARG A 342 14.65 41.93 61.05
C ARG A 342 13.21 41.45 60.91
N ASN A 343 12.30 41.94 61.74
CA ASN A 343 10.88 41.58 61.66
C ASN A 343 10.23 42.10 60.36
N GLN A 344 10.63 43.29 59.90
CA GLN A 344 10.15 43.87 58.65
C GLN A 344 10.73 43.11 57.44
N LEU A 345 12.01 42.74 57.49
CA LEU A 345 12.67 41.89 56.50
C LEU A 345 11.97 40.54 56.36
N GLN A 346 11.74 39.83 57.46
CA GLN A 346 11.05 38.52 57.44
C GLN A 346 9.67 38.55 56.77
N ARG A 347 8.97 39.69 56.80
CA ARG A 347 7.68 39.86 56.12
C ARG A 347 7.81 40.13 54.61
N LEU A 348 8.91 40.75 54.19
CA LEU A 348 9.14 41.14 52.80
C LEU A 348 9.86 40.04 51.99
N THR A 349 10.63 39.16 52.65
CA THR A 349 11.39 38.09 51.98
C THR A 349 10.53 37.15 51.13
N PRO A 350 9.36 36.64 51.59
CA PRO A 350 8.54 35.72 50.79
C PRO A 350 8.00 36.35 49.50
N GLU A 351 7.51 37.60 49.57
CA GLU A 351 7.01 38.33 48.39
C GLU A 351 8.11 38.59 47.35
N ILE A 352 9.34 38.84 47.80
CA ILE A 352 10.49 39.08 46.91
C ILE A 352 10.94 37.78 46.23
N VAL A 353 10.92 36.66 46.95
CA VAL A 353 11.31 35.34 46.42
C VAL A 353 10.28 34.83 45.42
N GLU A 354 8.99 34.97 45.72
CA GLU A 354 7.91 34.61 44.79
C GLU A 354 8.05 35.42 43.49
N GLY A 355 8.29 36.74 43.58
CA GLY A 355 8.50 37.59 42.40
C GLY A 355 9.70 37.17 41.53
N LYS A 356 10.82 36.75 42.12
CA LYS A 356 12.00 36.27 41.33
C LYS A 356 11.79 34.88 40.74
N PHE A 357 11.02 34.04 41.41
CA PHE A 357 10.68 32.72 40.89
C PHE A 357 9.77 32.82 39.67
N LEU A 358 8.80 33.74 39.68
CA LEU A 358 7.97 34.04 38.52
C LEU A 358 8.81 34.57 37.34
N GLU A 359 9.79 35.44 37.60
CA GLU A 359 10.75 35.91 36.57
C GLU A 359 11.56 34.75 35.95
N LYS A 360 11.97 33.77 36.76
CA LYS A 360 12.65 32.55 36.27
C LYS A 360 11.73 31.74 35.34
N ILE A 361 10.46 31.59 35.71
CA ILE A 361 9.46 30.89 34.89
C ILE A 361 9.19 31.65 33.59
N GLU A 362 9.06 32.98 33.62
CA GLU A 362 8.90 33.79 32.42
C GLU A 362 10.10 33.71 31.48
N ARG A 363 11.33 33.76 32.02
CA ARG A 363 12.55 33.56 31.22
C ARG A 363 12.58 32.17 30.59
N GLU A 364 12.12 31.15 31.30
CA GLU A 364 11.99 29.79 30.78
C GLU A 364 10.93 29.71 29.66
N ILE A 365 9.78 30.38 29.81
CA ILE A 365 8.76 30.48 28.75
C ILE A 365 9.32 31.21 27.53
N ALA A 366 9.98 32.36 27.71
CA ALA A 366 10.60 33.13 26.63
C ALA A 366 11.69 32.32 25.91
N LYS A 367 12.50 31.57 26.67
CA LYS A 367 13.51 30.67 26.11
C LYS A 367 12.88 29.54 25.29
N ARG A 368 11.79 28.92 25.78
CA ARG A 368 11.03 27.90 25.04
C ARG A 368 10.37 28.48 23.80
N GLU A 369 9.82 29.68 23.88
CA GLU A 369 9.24 30.41 22.75
C GLU A 369 10.30 30.69 21.69
N GLN A 370 11.47 31.18 22.10
CA GLN A 370 12.59 31.46 21.20
C GLN A 370 13.16 30.20 20.56
N GLN A 371 13.31 29.11 21.32
CA GLN A 371 13.70 27.80 20.78
C GLN A 371 12.70 27.30 19.73
N ARG A 372 11.41 27.42 20.01
CA ARG A 372 10.36 27.03 19.07
C ARG A 372 10.33 27.92 17.82
N LYS A 373 10.57 29.23 17.96
CA LYS A 373 10.73 30.15 16.82
C LYS A 373 11.98 29.88 15.99
N SER A 374 13.06 29.41 16.60
CA SER A 374 14.28 29.07 15.87
C SER A 374 14.14 27.80 15.02
N LEU A 375 13.14 26.95 15.30
CA LEU A 375 12.85 25.70 14.60
C LEU A 375 12.03 25.87 13.31
N ARG A 376 12.08 27.06 12.69
CA ARG A 376 11.24 27.36 11.53
C ARG A 376 11.66 26.55 10.30
N VAL A 377 10.76 25.71 9.83
CA VAL A 377 10.93 24.94 8.58
C VAL A 377 10.57 25.84 7.40
N ARG A 378 11.55 26.22 6.57
CA ARG A 378 11.35 27.11 5.41
C ARG A 378 11.17 26.37 4.09
N GLU A 379 11.70 25.16 4.01
CA GLU A 379 11.60 24.30 2.84
C GLU A 379 11.38 22.86 3.27
N LEU A 380 10.67 22.10 2.45
CA LEU A 380 10.44 20.68 2.67
C LEU A 380 11.50 19.87 1.94
N SER A 381 12.50 19.35 2.65
CA SER A 381 13.54 18.48 2.09
C SER A 381 14.02 17.46 3.12
N PHE A 382 14.84 16.49 2.69
CA PHE A 382 15.51 15.57 3.62
C PHE A 382 16.42 16.33 4.60
N ASN A 383 17.17 17.32 4.12
CA ASN A 383 18.11 18.08 4.95
C ASN A 383 17.39 18.91 6.01
N SER A 384 16.31 19.59 5.65
CA SER A 384 15.53 20.37 6.61
C SER A 384 14.80 19.48 7.62
N TYR A 385 14.32 18.30 7.21
CA TYR A 385 13.80 17.30 8.14
C TYR A 385 14.89 16.79 9.09
N TYR A 386 16.08 16.49 8.59
CA TYR A 386 17.20 16.01 9.38
C TYR A 386 17.62 17.03 10.46
N GLU A 387 17.78 18.30 10.09
CA GLU A 387 18.10 19.37 11.05
C GLU A 387 16.98 19.59 12.09
N PHE A 388 15.71 19.49 11.67
CA PHE A 388 14.58 19.54 12.59
C PHE A 388 14.57 18.35 13.56
N ALA A 389 14.77 17.13 13.06
CA ALA A 389 14.77 15.91 13.85
C ALA A 389 15.91 15.89 14.88
N ARG A 390 17.11 16.39 14.53
CA ARG A 390 18.26 16.49 15.46
C ARG A 390 17.98 17.35 16.69
N GLN A 391 17.07 18.31 16.59
CA GLN A 391 16.70 19.19 17.70
C GLN A 391 15.52 18.65 18.51
N ARG A 392 14.77 17.68 17.98
CA ARG A 392 13.59 17.10 18.62
C ARG A 392 13.81 15.71 19.20
N ILE A 393 14.69 14.94 18.62
CA ILE A 393 15.09 13.63 19.14
C ILE A 393 16.23 13.90 20.14
N PRO A 394 16.06 13.56 21.43
CA PRO A 394 17.04 13.82 22.47
C PRO A 394 18.36 13.07 22.29
#